data_AF-A0A1Q4WE89-F1
#
_entry.id   AF-A0A1Q4WE89-F1
#
_cell.length_a   1.000
_cell.length_b   1.000
_cell.length_c   1.000
_cell.angle_alpha   90.00
_cell.angle_beta   90.00
_cell.angle_gamma   90.00
#
_symmetry.space_group_name_H-M   'P 1'
#
loop_
_entity.id
_entity.type
_entity.pdbx_description
1 polymer ?
#
loop_
_entity_poly.entity_id
_entity_poly.type
_entity_poly.pdbx_seq_one_letter_code
_entity_poly.pdbx_strand_id
1 'polypeptide(L)'
;MSGLVAVVPRTLVVGIGASSGAEQTEVLRLLTDTLREAGLDRSEVARLATVAGKADHPAVRWAADHLTGVPVDEHPPEALAGVPVPNPSAAVGTAVGTASVAEAAALASAPGGRLVVTKRKSARATVAIARAAPHGRLAPLDLGDDPRPAVPPGP
;
A
#
# COMPACT_ATOMS: atom_id res chain seq x y z
N MET A 1 33.87 -8.19 -1.83
CA MET A 1 32.72 -7.93 -0.94
C MET A 1 31.48 -8.12 -1.78
N SER A 2 30.87 -9.31 -1.74
CA SER A 2 29.65 -9.59 -2.52
C SER A 2 28.49 -8.78 -1.95
N GLY A 3 27.97 -7.85 -2.74
CA GLY A 3 26.77 -7.08 -2.40
C GLY A 3 25.53 -7.89 -2.77
N LEU A 4 24.74 -8.28 -1.78
CA LEU A 4 23.42 -8.86 -2.05
C LEU A 4 22.49 -7.74 -2.55
N VAL A 5 22.07 -7.79 -3.81
CA VAL A 5 21.00 -6.90 -4.32
C VAL A 5 19.67 -7.61 -4.11
N ALA A 6 18.91 -7.17 -3.09
CA ALA A 6 17.55 -7.64 -2.89
C ALA A 6 16.59 -6.83 -3.78
N VAL A 7 15.92 -7.50 -4.72
CA VAL A 7 14.77 -6.91 -5.42
C VAL A 7 13.57 -6.99 -4.50
N VAL A 8 13.11 -5.85 -4.00
CA VAL A 8 11.90 -5.75 -3.17
C VAL A 8 10.71 -5.43 -4.08
N PRO A 9 9.83 -6.41 -4.40
CA PRO A 9 8.71 -6.15 -5.29
C PRO A 9 7.68 -5.26 -4.58
N ARG A 10 7.37 -4.11 -5.19
CA ARG A 10 6.33 -3.19 -4.69
C ARG A 10 4.96 -3.83 -4.85
N THR A 11 4.50 -4.53 -3.81
CA THR A 11 3.26 -5.33 -3.82
C THR A 11 2.25 -4.91 -2.78
N LEU A 12 2.63 -4.00 -1.87
CA LEU A 12 1.74 -3.52 -0.83
C LEU A 12 0.89 -2.36 -1.33
N VAL A 13 -0.39 -2.42 -0.98
CA VAL A 13 -1.37 -1.38 -1.20
C VAL A 13 -1.90 -0.95 0.16
N VAL A 14 -1.78 0.34 0.47
CA VAL A 14 -2.22 0.89 1.76
C VAL A 14 -3.54 1.61 1.54
N GLY A 15 -4.61 1.10 2.13
CA GLY A 15 -5.88 1.78 2.19
C GLY A 15 -5.92 2.80 3.31
N ILE A 16 -6.36 4.02 3.04
CA ILE A 16 -6.47 5.11 4.02
C ILE A 16 -7.91 5.64 4.06
N GLY A 17 -8.51 5.64 5.24
CA GLY A 17 -9.71 6.40 5.56
C GLY A 17 -9.34 7.59 6.45
N ALA A 18 -9.70 8.81 6.04
CA ALA A 18 -9.44 10.03 6.80
C ALA A 18 -10.72 10.88 6.89
N SER A 19 -11.17 11.15 8.13
CA SER A 19 -12.22 12.14 8.36
C SER A 19 -11.71 13.55 8.05
N SER A 20 -12.62 14.52 7.84
CA SER A 20 -12.25 15.88 7.40
C SER A 20 -11.33 16.64 8.34
N GLY A 21 -11.28 16.27 9.62
CA GLY A 21 -10.37 16.85 10.62
C GLY A 21 -9.14 15.98 10.93
N ALA A 22 -8.82 15.00 10.08
CA ALA A 22 -7.64 14.17 10.30
C ALA A 22 -6.36 14.96 10.02
N GLU A 23 -5.50 15.06 11.02
CA GLU A 23 -4.21 15.74 10.91
C GLU A 23 -3.21 14.90 10.08
N GLN A 24 -2.34 15.59 9.33
CA GLN A 24 -1.30 14.94 8.51
C GLN A 24 -0.40 14.05 9.37
N THR A 25 -0.02 14.54 10.55
CA THR A 25 0.84 13.80 11.48
C THR A 25 0.14 12.62 12.15
N GLU A 26 -1.19 12.61 12.23
CA GLU A 26 -1.97 11.49 12.77
C GLU A 26 -1.99 10.33 11.77
N VAL A 27 -2.32 10.62 10.51
CA VAL A 27 -2.31 9.61 9.43
C VAL A 27 -0.91 9.05 9.23
N LEU A 28 0.12 9.89 9.19
CA LEU A 28 1.49 9.45 8.98
C LEU A 28 2.00 8.57 10.12
N ARG A 29 1.70 8.93 11.38
CA ARG A 29 2.03 8.08 12.54
C ARG A 29 1.34 6.74 12.46
N LEU A 30 0.03 6.73 12.23
CA LEU A 30 -0.75 5.50 12.11
C LEU A 30 -0.20 4.59 10.99
N LEU A 31 0.13 5.16 9.83
CA LEU A 31 0.74 4.43 8.72
C LEU A 31 2.09 3.82 9.11
N THR A 32 2.98 4.64 9.67
CA THR A 32 4.37 4.25 9.99
C THR A 32 4.39 3.17 11.07
N ASP A 33 3.59 3.34 12.13
CA ASP A 33 3.46 2.35 13.20
C ASP A 33 2.84 1.05 12.67
N THR A 34 1.84 1.13 11.78
CA THR A 34 1.22 -0.06 11.17
C THR A 34 2.22 -0.86 10.35
N LEU A 35 3.03 -0.20 9.50
CA LEU A 35 4.07 -0.86 8.72
C LEU A 35 5.13 -1.50 9.63
N ARG A 36 5.64 -0.74 10.60
CA ARG A 36 6.66 -1.19 11.55
C ARG A 36 6.19 -2.41 12.33
N GLU A 37 5.00 -2.35 12.92
CA GLU A 37 4.46 -3.42 13.76
C GLU A 37 4.09 -4.68 12.96
N ALA A 38 3.82 -4.53 11.66
CA ALA A 38 3.61 -5.65 10.76
C ALA A 38 4.91 -6.21 10.15
N GLY A 39 6.07 -5.59 10.43
CA GLY A 39 7.35 -5.96 9.84
C GLY A 39 7.41 -5.73 8.33
N LEU A 40 6.64 -4.77 7.82
CA LEU A 40 6.54 -4.44 6.40
C LEU A 40 7.44 -3.24 6.08
N ASP A 41 8.17 -3.32 4.98
CA ASP A 41 9.03 -2.23 4.55
C ASP A 41 8.25 -1.20 3.73
N ARG A 42 8.46 0.09 4.00
CA ARG A 42 7.79 1.17 3.26
C ARG A 42 8.09 1.14 1.76
N SER A 43 9.25 0.62 1.36
CA SER A 43 9.64 0.48 -0.05
C SER A 43 8.83 -0.59 -0.78
N GLU A 44 8.16 -1.51 -0.08
CA GLU A 44 7.22 -2.47 -0.66
C GLU A 44 5.89 -1.82 -1.04
N VAL A 45 5.61 -0.59 -0.58
CA VAL A 45 4.37 0.12 -0.89
C VAL A 45 4.40 0.61 -2.33
N ALA A 46 3.50 0.04 -3.13
CA ALA A 46 3.30 0.42 -4.51
C ALA A 46 2.37 1.63 -4.64
N ARG A 47 1.38 1.73 -3.76
CA ARG A 47 0.30 2.71 -3.86
C ARG A 47 -0.48 2.90 -2.57
N LEU A 48 -1.12 4.06 -2.49
CA LEU A 48 -2.23 4.31 -1.56
C LEU A 48 -3.56 4.10 -2.27
N ALA A 49 -4.61 3.84 -1.49
CA ALA A 49 -5.98 3.76 -1.98
C ALA A 49 -6.95 4.42 -0.98
N THR A 50 -7.95 5.14 -1.47
CA THR A 50 -8.98 5.78 -0.64
C THR A 50 -10.33 5.86 -1.36
N VAL A 51 -11.34 6.42 -0.69
CA VAL A 51 -12.63 6.71 -1.30
C VAL A 51 -12.54 7.96 -2.18
N ALA A 52 -13.29 7.99 -3.28
CA ALA A 52 -13.35 9.13 -4.18
C ALA A 52 -13.66 10.45 -3.43
N GLY A 53 -12.97 11.52 -3.82
CA GLY A 53 -13.02 12.83 -3.19
C GLY A 53 -12.06 12.99 -2.00
N LYS A 54 -11.16 12.02 -1.75
CA LYS A 54 -10.20 12.05 -0.64
C LYS A 54 -8.74 11.94 -1.05
N ALA A 55 -8.40 11.71 -2.32
CA ALA A 55 -7.01 11.75 -2.76
C ALA A 55 -6.36 13.11 -2.47
N ASP A 56 -7.12 14.19 -2.66
CA ASP A 56 -6.68 15.56 -2.38
C ASP A 56 -6.80 15.98 -0.91
N HIS A 57 -7.10 15.04 -0.02
CA HIS A 57 -7.05 15.33 1.40
C HIS A 57 -5.58 15.59 1.81
N PRO A 58 -5.25 16.68 2.54
CA PRO A 58 -3.87 17.00 2.90
C PRO A 58 -3.13 15.84 3.58
N ALA A 59 -3.82 15.11 4.47
CA ALA A 59 -3.24 13.95 5.14
C ALA A 59 -2.96 12.75 4.22
N VAL A 60 -3.73 12.57 3.14
CA VAL A 60 -3.51 11.50 2.17
C VAL A 60 -2.35 11.85 1.25
N ARG A 61 -2.30 13.08 0.73
CA ARG A 61 -1.16 13.57 -0.07
C ARG A 61 0.14 13.53 0.71
N TRP A 62 0.14 14.00 1.96
CA TRP A 62 1.32 13.96 2.82
C TRP A 62 1.83 12.53 3.05
N ALA A 63 0.92 11.56 3.21
CA ALA A 63 1.30 10.16 3.31
C ALA A 63 1.91 9.61 2.00
N ALA A 64 1.36 9.98 0.84
CA ALA A 64 1.91 9.61 -0.47
C ALA A 64 3.33 10.17 -0.67
N ASP A 65 3.51 11.45 -0.35
CA ASP A 65 4.80 12.14 -0.47
C ASP A 65 5.85 11.51 0.44
N HIS A 66 5.47 11.17 1.68
CA HIS A 66 6.34 10.45 2.62
C HIS A 66 6.80 9.08 2.09
N LEU A 67 5.96 8.44 1.28
CA LEU A 67 6.22 7.16 0.63
C LEU A 67 6.88 7.32 -0.75
N THR A 68 7.65 8.38 -0.98
CA THR A 68 8.34 8.65 -2.26
C THR A 68 7.41 8.97 -3.43
N GLY A 69 6.24 9.56 -3.16
CA GLY A 69 5.30 10.01 -4.19
C GLY A 69 4.53 8.87 -4.87
N VAL A 70 4.18 7.82 -4.12
CA VAL A 70 3.36 6.72 -4.65
C VAL A 70 1.99 7.22 -5.12
N PRO A 71 1.43 6.66 -6.20
CA PRO A 71 0.10 7.05 -6.66
C PRO A 71 -0.97 6.74 -5.61
N VAL A 72 -2.03 7.55 -5.64
CA VAL A 72 -3.24 7.37 -4.82
C VAL A 72 -4.39 6.95 -5.73
N ASP A 73 -4.94 5.76 -5.53
CA ASP A 73 -6.17 5.36 -6.20
C ASP A 73 -7.39 5.85 -5.44
N GLU A 74 -8.39 6.29 -6.20
CA GLU A 74 -9.70 6.65 -5.69
C GLU A 74 -10.75 5.67 -6.20
N HIS A 75 -11.58 5.19 -5.27
CA HIS A 75 -12.67 4.29 -5.60
C HIS A 75 -14.00 4.90 -5.18
N PRO A 76 -15.02 4.86 -6.05
CA PRO A 76 -16.31 5.40 -5.69
C PRO A 76 -16.95 4.55 -4.57
N PRO A 77 -17.76 5.15 -3.68
CA PRO A 77 -18.31 4.46 -2.51
C PRO A 77 -19.06 3.16 -2.83
N GLU A 78 -19.81 3.13 -3.93
CA GLU A 78 -20.56 1.97 -4.41
C GLU A 78 -19.65 0.81 -4.81
N ALA A 79 -18.48 1.08 -5.40
CA ALA A 79 -17.51 0.04 -5.71
C ALA A 79 -16.92 -0.54 -4.42
N LEU A 80 -16.61 0.31 -3.45
CA LEU A 80 -16.08 -0.11 -2.15
C LEU A 80 -17.09 -0.92 -1.33
N ALA A 81 -18.38 -0.59 -1.43
CA ALA A 81 -19.46 -1.34 -0.75
C ALA A 81 -19.57 -2.79 -1.25
N GLY A 82 -19.20 -3.06 -2.50
CA GLY A 82 -19.17 -4.39 -3.08
C GLY A 82 -17.96 -5.24 -2.70
N VAL A 83 -16.95 -4.68 -2.02
CA VAL A 83 -15.72 -5.41 -1.65
C VAL A 83 -15.92 -6.19 -0.35
N PRO A 84 -15.79 -7.53 -0.36
CA PRO A 84 -15.83 -8.33 0.86
C PRO A 84 -14.63 -8.00 1.76
N VAL A 85 -14.90 -7.63 3.01
CA VAL A 85 -13.87 -7.30 4.00
C VAL A 85 -14.12 -8.01 5.33
N PRO A 86 -13.08 -8.38 6.09
CA PRO A 86 -13.22 -9.07 7.37
C PRO A 86 -13.82 -8.17 8.45
N ASN A 87 -13.66 -6.84 8.36
CA ASN A 87 -14.15 -5.91 9.37
C ASN A 87 -15.05 -4.83 8.79
N PRO A 88 -16.30 -5.16 8.47
CA PRO A 88 -17.29 -4.15 8.15
C PRO A 88 -17.38 -3.08 9.28
N SER A 89 -17.68 -1.83 8.95
CA SER A 89 -17.96 -0.70 9.89
C SER A 89 -19.41 -0.15 9.78
N ALA A 90 -19.74 1.16 9.86
CA ALA A 90 -21.08 1.73 9.59
C ALA A 90 -21.29 2.97 8.61
N ALA A 91 -20.57 3.20 7.51
CA ALA A 91 -20.47 4.53 6.85
C ALA A 91 -20.76 4.74 5.33
N VAL A 92 -21.37 3.83 4.57
CA VAL A 92 -21.68 4.10 3.14
C VAL A 92 -23.17 3.94 2.87
N GLY A 93 -23.96 4.97 3.21
CA GLY A 93 -25.36 5.05 2.78
C GLY A 93 -26.34 5.71 3.74
N THR A 94 -25.99 6.82 4.40
CA THR A 94 -26.77 7.54 5.44
C THR A 94 -26.60 6.96 6.84
N ALA A 95 -25.49 7.33 7.50
CA ALA A 95 -25.25 7.05 8.92
C ALA A 95 -25.70 5.64 9.40
N VAL A 96 -25.15 4.55 8.83
CA VAL A 96 -25.05 3.16 9.35
C VAL A 96 -24.52 2.23 8.21
N GLY A 97 -23.78 1.15 8.50
CA GLY A 97 -23.21 0.13 7.56
C GLY A 97 -21.90 0.43 6.76
N THR A 98 -20.74 -0.06 7.18
CA THR A 98 -19.35 -0.10 6.66
C THR A 98 -18.91 -1.38 5.98
N ALA A 99 -18.27 -1.34 4.82
CA ALA A 99 -17.00 -2.04 4.68
C ALA A 99 -15.92 -1.08 5.21
N SER A 100 -14.90 -1.47 6.00
CA SER A 100 -13.85 -0.49 6.32
C SER A 100 -13.33 0.11 5.02
N VAL A 101 -13.61 1.40 4.76
CA VAL A 101 -13.26 2.07 3.49
C VAL A 101 -11.79 1.87 3.17
N ALA A 102 -10.94 1.88 4.21
CA ALA A 102 -9.53 1.54 4.10
C ALA A 102 -9.31 0.09 3.62
N GLU A 103 -9.91 -0.93 4.26
CA GLU A 103 -9.77 -2.32 3.82
C GLU A 103 -10.30 -2.54 2.39
N ALA A 104 -11.47 -2.00 2.09
CA ALA A 104 -12.10 -2.11 0.79
C ALA A 104 -11.26 -1.44 -0.30
N ALA A 105 -10.76 -0.23 -0.06
CA ALA A 105 -9.91 0.47 -1.00
C ALA A 105 -8.57 -0.25 -1.19
N ALA A 106 -7.97 -0.77 -0.12
CA ALA A 106 -6.75 -1.55 -0.20
C ALA A 106 -6.92 -2.79 -1.09
N LEU A 107 -8.02 -3.53 -0.92
CA LEU A 107 -8.34 -4.72 -1.72
C LEU A 107 -8.73 -4.38 -3.16
N ALA A 108 -9.51 -3.31 -3.38
CA ALA A 108 -9.90 -2.86 -4.72
C ALA A 108 -8.67 -2.49 -5.58
N SER A 109 -7.64 -1.93 -4.96
CA SER A 109 -6.35 -1.62 -5.60
C SER A 109 -5.34 -2.76 -5.57
N ALA A 110 -5.67 -3.92 -4.99
CA ALA A 110 -4.82 -5.11 -4.89
C ALA A 110 -5.50 -6.32 -5.55
N PRO A 111 -5.68 -6.35 -6.88
CA PRO A 111 -6.44 -7.40 -7.57
C PRO A 111 -5.85 -8.78 -7.34
N GLY A 112 -6.70 -9.74 -6.95
CA GLY A 112 -6.32 -11.10 -6.55
C GLY A 112 -5.53 -11.18 -5.23
N GLY A 113 -5.32 -10.04 -4.57
CA GLY A 113 -4.59 -9.92 -3.33
C GLY A 113 -5.40 -10.27 -2.09
N ARG A 114 -4.77 -10.06 -0.93
CA ARG A 114 -5.39 -10.26 0.38
C ARG A 114 -4.91 -9.22 1.38
N LEU A 115 -5.70 -8.98 2.43
CA LEU A 115 -5.25 -8.17 3.56
C LEU A 115 -4.11 -8.89 4.30
N VAL A 116 -3.02 -8.16 4.53
CA VAL A 116 -1.91 -8.56 5.39
C VAL A 116 -1.96 -7.82 6.72
N VAL A 117 -2.62 -6.65 6.75
CA VAL A 117 -2.98 -5.94 7.97
C VAL A 117 -4.45 -5.50 7.83
N THR A 118 -5.30 -6.03 8.71
CA THR A 118 -6.68 -5.55 8.86
C THR A 118 -6.70 -4.12 9.41
N LYS A 119 -7.87 -3.46 9.38
CA LYS A 119 -8.00 -2.07 9.78
C LYS A 119 -7.36 -1.79 11.15
N ARG A 120 -6.53 -0.76 11.19
CA ARG A 120 -6.04 -0.11 12.41
C ARG A 120 -6.54 1.33 12.43
N LYS A 121 -6.89 1.82 13.61
CA LYS A 121 -7.59 3.09 13.77
C LYS A 121 -6.82 4.02 14.69
N SER A 122 -6.88 5.31 14.39
CA SER A 122 -6.64 6.38 15.33
C SER A 122 -7.98 7.10 15.61
N ALA A 123 -7.95 8.30 16.19
CA ALA A 123 -9.16 9.08 16.48
C ALA A 123 -9.90 9.49 15.21
N ARG A 124 -9.17 9.86 14.14
CA ARG A 124 -9.70 10.44 12.91
C ARG A 124 -9.26 9.75 11.62
N ALA A 125 -8.41 8.73 11.72
CA ALA A 125 -7.90 7.98 10.58
C ALA A 125 -8.01 6.46 10.75
N THR A 126 -7.95 5.76 9.62
CA THR A 126 -7.91 4.30 9.54
C THR A 126 -6.95 3.89 8.44
N VAL A 127 -6.09 2.91 8.72
CA VAL A 127 -5.17 2.29 7.75
C VAL A 127 -5.45 0.80 7.66
N ALA A 128 -5.41 0.25 6.46
CA ALA A 128 -5.37 -1.18 6.20
C ALA A 128 -4.34 -1.48 5.12
N ILE A 129 -3.77 -2.69 5.09
CA ILE A 129 -2.74 -3.03 4.11
C ILE A 129 -3.12 -4.34 3.43
N ALA A 130 -3.19 -4.30 2.10
CA ALA A 130 -3.32 -5.46 1.25
C ALA A 130 -2.00 -5.74 0.53
N ARG A 131 -1.75 -7.02 0.24
CA ARG A 131 -0.69 -7.44 -0.67
C ARG A 131 -1.33 -7.96 -1.95
N ALA A 132 -0.99 -7.35 -3.08
CA ALA A 132 -1.44 -7.79 -4.39
C ALA A 132 -0.90 -9.20 -4.68
N ALA A 133 -1.65 -9.99 -5.46
CA ALA A 133 -1.12 -11.22 -5.99
C ALA A 133 0.08 -10.90 -6.90
N PRO A 134 1.15 -11.72 -6.88
CA PRO A 134 2.24 -11.56 -7.83
C PRO A 134 1.70 -11.78 -9.25
N HIS A 135 1.68 -10.70 -10.04
CA HIS A 135 1.35 -10.76 -11.47
C HIS A 135 2.66 -10.90 -12.25
N GLY A 136 3.07 -12.14 -12.53
CA GLY A 136 4.25 -12.46 -13.35
C GLY A 136 5.23 -13.43 -12.68
N ARG A 137 5.75 -14.37 -13.48
CA ARG A 137 6.83 -15.29 -13.07
C ARG A 137 8.11 -14.46 -12.86
N LEU A 138 8.57 -14.33 -11.61
CA LEU A 138 9.93 -13.85 -11.34
C LEU A 138 10.89 -14.91 -11.86
N ALA A 139 11.48 -14.69 -13.03
CA ALA A 139 12.67 -15.44 -13.42
C ALA A 139 13.82 -14.97 -12.51
N PRO A 140 14.64 -15.88 -11.96
CA PRO A 140 15.89 -15.48 -11.34
C PRO A 140 16.69 -14.68 -12.37
N LEU A 141 16.94 -13.40 -12.12
CA LEU A 141 17.99 -12.68 -12.83
C LEU A 141 19.31 -13.19 -12.26
N ASP A 142 20.05 -13.93 -13.07
CA ASP A 142 21.45 -14.19 -12.81
C ASP A 142 22.20 -12.86 -12.94
N LEU A 143 22.40 -12.20 -11.81
CA LEU A 143 23.29 -11.04 -11.71
C LEU A 143 24.71 -11.59 -11.68
N GLY A 144 25.22 -11.97 -12.86
CA GLY A 144 26.57 -12.46 -13.02
C GLY A 144 27.57 -11.44 -12.48
N ASP A 145 28.29 -11.82 -11.43
CA ASP A 145 29.55 -11.18 -11.05
C ASP A 145 30.61 -11.60 -12.08
N ASP A 146 30.74 -10.89 -13.20
CA ASP A 146 31.93 -11.02 -14.06
C ASP A 146 32.72 -9.70 -14.12
N PRO A 147 33.85 -9.60 -13.39
CA PRO A 147 34.75 -8.48 -13.50
C PRO A 147 36.00 -8.88 -14.31
N ARG A 148 35.89 -9.28 -15.59
CA ARG A 148 37.08 -9.30 -16.47
C ARG A 148 36.78 -8.95 -17.93
N PRO A 149 37.50 -8.00 -18.54
CA PRO A 149 37.56 -7.94 -20.00
C PRO A 149 38.34 -9.15 -20.52
N ALA A 150 37.77 -9.84 -21.50
CA ALA A 150 38.43 -10.93 -22.20
C ALA A 150 39.73 -10.42 -22.86
N VAL A 151 40.88 -10.83 -22.34
CA VAL A 151 42.18 -10.70 -23.03
C VAL A 151 42.29 -11.90 -23.99
N PRO A 152 42.39 -11.68 -25.31
CA PRO A 152 42.63 -12.78 -26.24
C PRO A 152 44.06 -13.33 -26.05
N PRO A 153 44.27 -14.66 -26.13
CA PRO A 153 45.62 -15.21 -26.15
C PRO A 153 46.29 -14.82 -27.48
N GLY A 154 47.40 -14.10 -27.38
CA GLY A 154 48.23 -13.75 -28.54
C GLY A 154 49.02 -14.95 -29.06
N PRO A 155 49.35 -14.98 -30.36
CA PRO A 155 50.60 -15.55 -30.86
C PRO A 155 51.75 -14.54 -30.79
#